data_AF-A0A178J6E8-F1
#
_entry.id   AF-A0A178J6E8-F1
#
_cell.length_a   1.000
_cell.length_b   1.000
_cell.length_c   1.000
_cell.angle_alpha   90.00
_cell.angle_beta   90.00
_cell.angle_gamma   90.00
#
_symmetry.space_group_name_H-M   'P 1'
#
loop_
_entity.id
_entity.type
_entity.pdbx_description
1 polymer ?
#
loop_
_entity_poly.entity_id
_entity_poly.type
_entity_poly.pdbx_seq_one_letter_code
_entity_poly.pdbx_strand_id
1 'polypeptide(L)'
;MNKMLSAFACAAALLSAPLMAKEVRLASDFTYPPFNYMDASGKPVGFDIEIADALCTEAKLKCTWVSQGWDSLIPSLLARKSDVIMASMRITEERKKRILFTNKYYQTPARFVASEKSKIELTPQGLKGAVIGVQSGTIHDRYVTDKFGDVAEIKRYSGQDEVYIDLQNGRLDLTFGNSDQLALAFLDKEIGQGFQFVGKPVTDKAYIGEGTALALRQNDKALAEKFNQAIKTIRDNGTYDKIAAKYFSFDIYGEEL
;
A
#
# COMPACT_ATOMS: atom_id res chain seq x y z
N MET A 1 -78.37 21.26 16.38
CA MET A 1 -77.62 22.30 15.65
C MET A 1 -76.51 22.83 16.54
N ASN A 2 -75.27 22.38 16.33
CA ASN A 2 -74.08 23.20 16.13
C ASN A 2 -72.82 22.34 16.26
N LYS A 3 -72.10 22.28 15.15
CA LYS A 3 -70.80 21.65 14.98
C LYS A 3 -69.74 22.54 15.64
N MET A 4 -68.83 21.96 16.41
CA MET A 4 -67.50 22.53 16.60
C MET A 4 -66.48 21.40 16.63
N LEU A 5 -65.87 21.17 15.46
CA LEU A 5 -64.60 20.46 15.34
C LEU A 5 -63.50 21.42 15.80
N SER A 6 -62.80 21.09 16.88
CA SER A 6 -61.49 21.66 17.20
C SER A 6 -60.42 20.70 16.71
N ALA A 7 -59.93 20.93 15.50
CA ALA A 7 -58.67 20.36 15.04
C ALA A 7 -57.54 21.27 15.51
N PHE A 8 -56.70 20.80 16.43
CA PHE A 8 -55.40 21.42 16.71
C PHE A 8 -54.32 20.47 16.21
N ALA A 9 -53.56 20.97 15.23
CA ALA A 9 -52.59 20.24 14.47
C ALA A 9 -51.39 19.83 15.34
N CYS A 10 -51.08 18.53 15.37
CA CYS A 10 -49.76 18.05 15.76
C CYS A 10 -48.76 18.47 14.66
N ALA A 11 -48.04 19.56 14.88
CA ALA A 11 -46.85 19.88 14.10
C ALA A 11 -45.76 18.84 14.43
N ALA A 12 -45.69 17.77 13.64
CA ALA A 12 -44.56 16.86 13.66
C ALA A 12 -43.33 17.62 13.15
N ALA A 13 -42.53 18.16 14.07
CA ALA A 13 -41.18 18.61 13.74
C ALA A 13 -40.38 17.38 13.28
N LEU A 14 -40.20 17.26 11.97
CA LEU A 14 -39.20 16.38 11.37
C LEU A 14 -37.83 16.90 11.82
N LEU A 15 -37.35 16.41 12.97
CA LEU A 15 -35.95 16.48 13.34
C LEU A 15 -35.19 15.66 12.30
N SER A 16 -34.68 16.33 11.28
CA SER A 16 -33.62 15.83 10.44
C SER A 16 -32.40 15.64 11.35
N ALA A 17 -32.27 14.44 11.93
CA ALA A 17 -31.03 14.02 12.54
C ALA A 17 -29.92 14.25 11.49
N PRO A 18 -28.83 14.95 11.82
CA PRO A 18 -27.73 15.05 10.88
C PRO A 18 -27.32 13.63 10.53
N LEU A 19 -27.36 13.31 9.24
CA LEU A 19 -26.81 12.06 8.73
C LEU A 19 -25.33 12.07 9.12
N MET A 20 -25.00 11.47 10.26
CA MET A 20 -23.63 11.35 10.72
C MET A 20 -22.88 10.67 9.59
N ALA A 21 -22.00 11.42 8.92
CA ALA A 21 -21.25 10.90 7.80
C ALA A 21 -20.52 9.65 8.29
N LYS A 22 -20.84 8.50 7.69
CA LYS A 22 -20.23 7.22 8.06
C LYS A 22 -18.71 7.36 7.90
N GLU A 23 -17.99 7.12 8.98
CA GLU A 23 -16.53 7.13 9.01
C GLU A 23 -15.96 6.02 8.11
N VAL A 24 -14.93 6.35 7.34
CA VAL A 24 -14.24 5.44 6.43
C VAL A 24 -12.99 4.89 7.12
N ARG A 25 -12.94 3.58 7.34
CA ARG A 25 -11.79 2.94 7.99
C ARG A 25 -10.74 2.54 6.96
N LEU A 26 -9.59 3.20 7.00
CA LEU A 26 -8.41 2.89 6.21
C LEU A 26 -7.55 1.85 6.95
N ALA A 27 -7.13 0.78 6.28
CA ALA A 27 -6.27 -0.25 6.87
C ALA A 27 -4.87 -0.26 6.24
N SER A 28 -3.86 -0.47 7.10
CA SER A 28 -2.44 -0.55 6.73
C SER A 28 -1.62 -1.37 7.73
N ASP A 29 -0.45 -1.85 7.32
CA ASP A 29 0.47 -2.68 8.13
C ASP A 29 1.55 -1.91 8.88
N PHE A 30 1.72 -0.62 8.60
CA PHE A 30 2.61 0.32 9.30
C PHE A 30 4.05 -0.17 9.57
N THR A 31 4.57 -1.04 8.71
CA THR A 31 5.95 -1.58 8.75
C THR A 31 6.73 -1.22 7.48
N TYR A 32 6.28 -0.19 6.74
CA TYR A 32 6.71 0.08 5.37
C TYR A 32 7.15 1.55 5.17
N PRO A 33 8.18 2.04 5.88
CA PRO A 33 8.71 3.37 5.64
C PRO A 33 9.30 3.50 4.22
N PRO A 34 9.33 4.71 3.64
CA PRO A 34 8.73 5.95 4.14
C PRO A 34 7.24 6.11 3.80
N PHE A 35 6.55 5.05 3.36
CA PHE A 35 5.16 5.12 2.87
C PHE A 35 4.13 5.05 3.99
N ASN A 36 4.14 3.97 4.77
CA ASN A 36 3.19 3.74 5.85
C ASN A 36 3.92 3.09 7.02
N TYR A 37 4.13 3.85 8.09
CA TYR A 37 4.81 3.38 9.29
C TYR A 37 4.32 4.11 10.55
N MET A 38 4.65 3.58 11.73
CA MET A 38 4.41 4.28 12.99
C MET A 38 5.60 5.14 13.37
N ASP A 39 5.36 6.38 13.78
CA ASP A 39 6.38 7.20 14.44
C ASP A 39 6.63 6.73 15.89
N ALA A 40 7.60 7.35 16.56
CA ALA A 40 7.95 7.02 17.94
C ALA A 40 6.81 7.26 18.96
N SER A 41 5.77 8.04 18.59
CA SER A 41 4.57 8.25 19.40
C SER A 41 3.47 7.22 19.14
N GLY A 42 3.69 6.29 18.21
CA GLY A 42 2.72 5.28 17.79
C GLY A 42 1.67 5.81 16.80
N LYS A 43 1.93 6.95 16.14
CA LYS A 43 1.02 7.51 15.15
C LYS A 43 1.41 7.05 13.73
N PRO A 44 0.41 6.71 12.88
CA PRO A 44 0.62 6.54 11.45
C PRO A 44 1.22 7.79 10.81
N VAL A 45 2.33 7.61 10.10
CA VAL A 45 3.01 8.65 9.29
C VAL A 45 3.55 8.06 7.98
N GLY A 46 3.90 8.94 7.05
CA GLY A 46 4.52 8.58 5.77
C GLY A 46 3.72 9.05 4.55
N PHE A 47 4.26 8.77 3.36
CA PHE A 47 3.68 9.21 2.09
C PHE A 47 2.24 8.71 1.87
N ASP A 48 1.97 7.42 2.12
CA ASP A 48 0.62 6.87 2.02
C ASP A 48 -0.34 7.58 2.96
N ILE A 49 0.14 7.97 4.16
CA ILE A 49 -0.68 8.61 5.18
C ILE A 49 -1.06 10.04 4.77
N GLU A 50 -0.08 10.82 4.30
CA GLU A 50 -0.34 12.18 3.83
C GLU A 50 -1.20 12.21 2.56
N ILE A 51 -0.99 11.27 1.64
CA ILE A 51 -1.87 11.12 0.47
C ILE A 51 -3.28 10.74 0.93
N ALA A 52 -3.44 9.79 1.86
CA ALA A 52 -4.76 9.42 2.37
C ALA A 52 -5.49 10.61 2.99
N ASP A 53 -4.80 11.42 3.80
CA ASP A 53 -5.36 12.60 4.45
C ASP A 53 -5.83 13.64 3.41
N ALA A 54 -5.02 13.86 2.36
CA ALA A 54 -5.39 14.74 1.25
C ALA A 54 -6.61 14.19 0.48
N LEU A 55 -6.63 12.88 0.19
CA LEU A 55 -7.74 12.23 -0.51
C LEU A 55 -9.04 12.28 0.31
N CYS A 56 -8.97 12.01 1.61
CA CYS A 56 -10.13 12.06 2.49
C CYS A 56 -10.67 13.49 2.64
N THR A 57 -9.77 14.48 2.73
CA THR A 57 -10.15 15.90 2.75
C THR A 57 -10.87 16.30 1.47
N GLU A 58 -10.29 15.99 0.31
CA GLU A 58 -10.86 16.29 -1.01
C GLU A 58 -12.21 15.58 -1.24
N ALA A 59 -12.30 14.30 -0.87
CA ALA A 59 -13.52 13.52 -0.96
C ALA A 59 -14.58 13.87 0.10
N LYS A 60 -14.28 14.79 1.02
CA LYS A 60 -15.12 15.20 2.17
C LYS A 60 -15.54 14.00 3.03
N LEU A 61 -14.58 13.09 3.28
CA LEU A 61 -14.75 11.88 4.07
C LEU A 61 -14.06 12.06 5.42
N LYS A 62 -14.71 11.61 6.49
CA LYS A 62 -14.04 11.40 7.78
C LYS A 62 -13.35 10.03 7.72
N CYS A 63 -12.03 10.02 7.77
CA CYS A 63 -11.23 8.80 7.70
C CYS A 63 -10.52 8.50 9.02
N THR A 64 -10.39 7.21 9.33
CA THR A 64 -9.63 6.71 10.50
C THR A 64 -8.78 5.52 10.12
N TRP A 65 -7.61 5.40 10.73
CA TRP A 65 -6.70 4.29 10.52
C TRP A 65 -7.00 3.09 11.41
N VAL A 66 -6.80 1.89 10.84
CA VAL A 66 -6.83 0.61 11.53
C VAL A 66 -5.52 -0.12 11.22
N SER A 67 -4.73 -0.41 12.24
CA SER A 67 -3.48 -1.19 12.10
C SER A 67 -3.78 -2.68 11.97
N GLN A 68 -3.21 -3.32 10.96
CA GLN A 68 -3.40 -4.73 10.63
C GLN A 68 -2.18 -5.26 9.89
N GLY A 69 -1.67 -6.45 10.23
CA GLY A 69 -0.58 -7.07 9.46
C GLY A 69 -0.97 -7.31 7.99
N TRP A 70 0.00 -7.24 7.09
CA TRP A 70 -0.17 -7.32 5.63
C TRP A 70 -1.12 -8.44 5.17
N ASP A 71 -0.86 -9.66 5.63
CA ASP A 71 -1.61 -10.87 5.25
C ASP A 71 -3.09 -10.79 5.63
N SER A 72 -3.43 -9.96 6.60
CA SER A 72 -4.80 -9.78 7.10
C SER A 72 -5.58 -8.68 6.39
N LEU A 73 -4.94 -7.82 5.59
CA LEU A 73 -5.59 -6.64 4.99
C LEU A 73 -6.78 -7.04 4.09
N ILE A 74 -6.55 -7.91 3.09
CA ILE A 74 -7.62 -8.35 2.18
C ILE A 74 -8.70 -9.16 2.92
N PRO A 75 -8.37 -10.17 3.75
CA PRO A 75 -9.37 -10.88 4.56
C PRO A 75 -10.21 -9.94 5.44
N SER A 76 -9.59 -8.97 6.11
CA SER A 76 -10.27 -8.01 6.99
C SER A 76 -11.16 -7.03 6.22
N LEU A 77 -10.73 -6.57 5.04
CA LEU A 77 -11.54 -5.75 4.14
C LEU A 77 -12.82 -6.50 3.71
N LEU A 78 -12.68 -7.77 3.31
CA LEU A 78 -13.80 -8.63 2.92
C LEU A 78 -14.73 -8.95 4.10
N ALA A 79 -14.16 -9.13 5.30
CA ALA A 79 -14.89 -9.28 6.55
C ALA A 79 -15.46 -7.96 7.11
N ARG A 80 -15.33 -6.84 6.37
CA ARG A 80 -15.84 -5.51 6.74
C ARG A 80 -15.24 -4.96 8.05
N LYS A 81 -14.03 -5.35 8.41
CA LYS A 81 -13.25 -4.76 9.52
C LYS A 81 -12.57 -3.44 9.15
N SER A 82 -12.38 -3.20 7.87
CA SER A 82 -11.99 -1.91 7.27
C SER A 82 -12.87 -1.62 6.05
N ASP A 83 -12.76 -0.44 5.46
CA ASP A 83 -13.51 -0.03 4.27
C ASP A 83 -12.61 0.15 3.05
N VAL A 84 -11.35 0.52 3.29
CA VAL A 84 -10.33 0.75 2.27
C VAL A 84 -9.00 0.22 2.80
N ILE A 85 -8.18 -0.36 1.93
CA ILE A 85 -6.77 -0.65 2.20
C ILE A 85 -5.94 0.43 1.50
N MET A 86 -5.04 1.06 2.25
CA MET A 86 -4.01 1.97 1.72
C MET A 86 -2.70 1.65 2.42
N ALA A 87 -1.91 0.82 1.74
CA ALA A 87 -0.73 0.17 2.28
C ALA A 87 0.17 -0.24 1.12
N SER A 88 0.53 0.67 0.23
CA SER A 88 1.44 0.37 -0.87
C SER A 88 1.03 -0.83 -1.76
N MET A 89 -0.28 -1.12 -1.87
CA MET A 89 -0.77 -2.35 -2.49
C MET A 89 -0.81 -2.27 -4.02
N ARG A 90 -0.03 -3.15 -4.66
CA ARG A 90 -0.02 -3.31 -6.12
C ARG A 90 -1.33 -3.86 -6.67
N ILE A 91 -1.78 -3.27 -7.78
CA ILE A 91 -2.89 -3.74 -8.58
C ILE A 91 -2.46 -4.99 -9.35
N THR A 92 -3.06 -6.14 -9.07
CA THR A 92 -2.81 -7.39 -9.82
C THR A 92 -4.10 -8.03 -10.27
N GLU A 93 -4.05 -8.80 -11.36
CA GLU A 93 -5.21 -9.54 -11.87
C GLU A 93 -5.78 -10.52 -10.85
N GLU A 94 -4.91 -11.15 -10.07
CA GLU A 94 -5.32 -12.04 -8.98
C GLU A 94 -6.12 -11.30 -7.90
N ARG A 95 -5.67 -10.11 -7.50
CA ARG A 95 -6.38 -9.29 -6.50
C ARG A 95 -7.67 -8.72 -7.09
N LYS A 96 -7.68 -8.26 -8.34
CA LYS A 96 -8.89 -7.75 -9.04
C LYS A 96 -10.05 -8.77 -9.06
N LYS A 97 -9.75 -10.08 -9.05
CA LYS A 97 -10.78 -11.13 -8.94
C LYS A 97 -11.54 -11.10 -7.61
N ARG A 98 -10.98 -10.51 -6.55
CA ARG A 98 -11.53 -10.52 -5.18
C ARG A 98 -11.91 -9.12 -4.67
N ILE A 99 -11.17 -8.10 -5.07
CA ILE A 99 -11.30 -6.73 -4.59
C ILE A 99 -11.28 -5.75 -5.77
N LEU A 100 -11.76 -4.54 -5.52
CA LEU A 100 -11.74 -3.41 -6.44
C LEU A 100 -10.52 -2.53 -6.12
N PHE A 101 -9.94 -1.91 -7.13
CA PHE A 101 -8.93 -0.88 -6.95
C PHE A 101 -9.41 0.46 -7.50
N THR A 102 -8.90 1.55 -6.93
CA THR A 102 -8.91 2.86 -7.56
C THR A 102 -7.90 2.90 -8.72
N ASN A 103 -7.82 4.04 -9.41
CA ASN A 103 -6.66 4.40 -10.20
C ASN A 103 -5.39 4.40 -9.32
N LYS A 104 -4.23 4.21 -9.94
CA LYS A 104 -2.96 4.26 -9.22
C LYS A 104 -2.75 5.65 -8.61
N TYR A 105 -2.09 5.69 -7.46
CA TYR A 105 -1.54 6.92 -6.91
C TYR A 105 -0.02 6.95 -6.95
N TYR A 106 0.68 5.83 -7.18
CA TYR A 106 2.08 5.84 -7.58
C TYR A 106 2.52 4.51 -8.22
N GLN A 107 3.73 4.45 -8.77
CA GLN A 107 4.27 3.23 -9.38
C GLN A 107 5.79 3.22 -9.44
N THR A 108 6.39 2.13 -8.97
CA THR A 108 7.82 1.84 -9.08
C THR A 108 8.06 0.39 -9.54
N PRO A 109 9.24 0.09 -10.12
CA PRO A 109 9.63 -1.27 -10.42
C PRO A 109 10.06 -2.01 -9.14
N ALA A 110 10.23 -3.33 -9.24
CA ALA A 110 10.87 -4.11 -8.18
C ALA A 110 12.37 -4.33 -8.50
N ARG A 111 13.19 -4.49 -7.46
CA ARG A 111 14.63 -4.70 -7.56
C ARG A 111 15.10 -5.74 -6.56
N PHE A 112 16.17 -6.43 -6.90
CA PHE A 112 16.94 -7.22 -5.93
C PHE A 112 17.96 -6.33 -5.24
N VAL A 113 18.21 -6.59 -3.96
CA VAL A 113 19.33 -6.05 -3.20
C VAL A 113 20.15 -7.21 -2.65
N ALA A 114 21.47 -7.08 -2.71
CA ALA A 114 22.43 -8.01 -2.14
C ALA A 114 23.66 -7.24 -1.62
N SER A 115 24.54 -7.92 -0.87
CA SER A 115 25.82 -7.34 -0.47
C SER A 115 26.62 -6.89 -1.71
N GLU A 116 27.36 -5.79 -1.60
CA GLU A 116 28.31 -5.35 -2.63
C GLU A 116 29.39 -6.39 -2.95
N LYS A 117 29.68 -7.28 -1.99
CA LYS A 117 30.62 -8.40 -2.14
C LYS A 117 30.00 -9.62 -2.81
N SER A 118 28.68 -9.63 -3.02
CA SER A 118 27.98 -10.74 -3.63
C SER A 118 28.45 -10.96 -5.07
N LYS A 119 28.66 -12.22 -5.41
CA LYS A 119 28.95 -12.67 -6.79
C LYS A 119 27.77 -13.42 -7.40
N ILE A 120 26.61 -13.33 -6.77
CA ILE A 120 25.41 -14.04 -7.20
C ILE A 120 24.92 -13.46 -8.52
N GLU A 121 24.73 -14.34 -9.49
CA GLU A 121 24.05 -14.02 -10.73
C GLU A 121 22.56 -14.29 -10.58
N LEU A 122 21.70 -13.37 -11.03
CA LEU A 122 20.23 -13.52 -10.98
C LEU A 122 19.72 -14.47 -12.07
N THR A 123 20.21 -15.71 -12.03
CA THR A 123 19.80 -16.83 -12.88
C THR A 123 19.47 -18.03 -12.00
N PRO A 124 18.71 -19.02 -12.48
CA PRO A 124 18.43 -20.21 -11.69
C PRO A 124 19.70 -20.94 -11.20
N GLN A 125 20.75 -20.96 -12.03
CA GLN A 125 22.02 -21.58 -11.65
C GLN A 125 22.79 -20.74 -10.63
N GLY A 126 22.83 -19.42 -10.79
CA GLY A 126 23.53 -18.50 -9.89
C GLY A 126 22.88 -18.37 -8.52
N LEU A 127 21.57 -18.64 -8.42
CA LEU A 127 20.80 -18.61 -7.18
C LEU A 127 20.66 -19.99 -6.50
N LYS A 128 21.34 -21.02 -7.01
CA LYS A 128 21.24 -22.37 -6.44
C LYS A 128 21.73 -22.40 -4.99
N GLY A 129 20.81 -22.70 -4.06
CA GLY A 129 21.05 -22.74 -2.62
C GLY A 129 21.08 -21.36 -1.95
N ALA A 130 20.86 -20.27 -2.69
CA ALA A 130 20.79 -18.93 -2.10
C ALA A 130 19.52 -18.77 -1.27
N VAL A 131 19.58 -17.94 -0.22
CA VAL A 131 18.43 -17.61 0.62
C VAL A 131 17.91 -16.22 0.24
N ILE A 132 16.67 -16.16 -0.24
CA ILE A 132 16.01 -14.91 -0.68
C ILE A 132 14.93 -14.54 0.34
N GLY A 133 15.08 -13.37 0.96
CA GLY A 133 14.09 -12.84 1.89
C GLY A 133 13.04 -11.98 1.20
N VAL A 134 11.77 -12.17 1.56
CA VAL A 134 10.63 -11.41 1.03
C VAL A 134 9.53 -11.30 2.09
N GLN A 135 8.75 -10.22 2.05
CA GLN A 135 7.52 -10.14 2.83
C GLN A 135 6.46 -11.09 2.22
N SER A 136 5.83 -11.91 3.06
CA SER A 136 4.84 -12.90 2.64
C SER A 136 3.61 -12.25 2.01
N GLY A 137 2.97 -12.94 1.05
CA GLY A 137 1.72 -12.47 0.44
C GLY A 137 1.88 -11.23 -0.46
N THR A 138 3.12 -10.81 -0.73
CA THR A 138 3.44 -9.72 -1.66
C THR A 138 3.63 -10.22 -3.08
N ILE A 139 3.66 -9.30 -4.04
CA ILE A 139 4.04 -9.63 -5.43
C ILE A 139 5.49 -10.12 -5.54
N HIS A 140 6.35 -9.75 -4.58
CA HIS A 140 7.75 -10.11 -4.53
C HIS A 140 7.90 -11.59 -4.16
N ASP A 141 7.16 -12.04 -3.14
CA ASP A 141 7.06 -13.45 -2.75
C ASP A 141 6.65 -14.32 -3.94
N ARG A 142 5.55 -13.96 -4.61
CA ARG A 142 5.10 -14.68 -5.81
C ARG A 142 6.18 -14.73 -6.90
N TYR A 143 6.82 -13.59 -7.20
CA TYR A 143 7.84 -13.54 -8.24
C TYR A 143 9.04 -14.45 -7.94
N VAL A 144 9.61 -14.36 -6.74
CA VAL A 144 10.80 -15.16 -6.40
C VAL A 144 10.45 -16.65 -6.28
N THR A 145 9.24 -16.97 -5.83
CA THR A 145 8.74 -18.34 -5.77
C THR A 145 8.61 -18.93 -7.16
N ASP A 146 7.90 -18.25 -8.06
CA ASP A 146 7.63 -18.75 -9.41
C ASP A 146 8.92 -18.84 -10.28
N LYS A 147 9.89 -17.95 -10.05
CA LYS A 147 11.13 -17.91 -10.85
C LYS A 147 12.26 -18.74 -10.27
N PHE A 148 12.35 -18.83 -8.95
CA PHE A 148 13.55 -19.34 -8.27
C PHE A 148 13.26 -20.33 -7.13
N GLY A 149 11.99 -20.62 -6.81
CA GLY A 149 11.63 -21.51 -5.70
C GLY A 149 12.15 -22.95 -5.82
N ASP A 150 12.45 -23.41 -7.04
CA ASP A 150 13.04 -24.73 -7.28
C ASP A 150 14.54 -24.80 -7.00
N VAL A 151 15.22 -23.64 -6.89
CA VAL A 151 16.68 -23.55 -6.78
C VAL A 151 17.16 -22.77 -5.56
N ALA A 152 16.35 -21.85 -5.03
CA ALA A 152 16.67 -20.98 -3.90
C ALA A 152 15.71 -21.23 -2.72
N GLU A 153 16.18 -21.00 -1.50
CA GLU A 153 15.32 -20.98 -0.32
C GLU A 153 14.58 -19.63 -0.25
N ILE A 154 13.25 -19.66 -0.22
CA ILE A 154 12.43 -18.46 -0.07
C ILE A 154 12.03 -18.27 1.39
N LYS A 155 12.72 -17.36 2.08
CA LYS A 155 12.45 -17.02 3.48
C LYS A 155 11.42 -15.89 3.56
N ARG A 156 10.27 -16.20 4.16
CA ARG A 156 9.11 -15.30 4.24
C ARG A 156 9.01 -14.64 5.61
N TYR A 157 8.68 -13.36 5.61
CA TYR A 157 8.55 -12.53 6.80
C TYR A 157 7.17 -11.87 6.84
N SER A 158 6.69 -11.56 8.05
CA SER A 158 5.44 -10.82 8.24
C SER A 158 5.59 -9.35 7.87
N GLY A 159 6.74 -8.77 8.23
CA GLY A 159 7.10 -7.38 8.00
C GLY A 159 8.31 -7.24 7.10
N GLN A 160 8.38 -6.15 6.35
CA GLN A 160 9.50 -5.88 5.45
C GLN A 160 10.76 -5.41 6.20
N ASP A 161 10.58 -4.81 7.38
CA ASP A 161 11.64 -4.46 8.33
C ASP A 161 12.43 -5.68 8.82
N GLU A 162 11.75 -6.79 9.10
CA GLU A 162 12.38 -8.07 9.48
C GLU A 162 13.32 -8.59 8.38
N VAL A 163 12.95 -8.38 7.10
CA VAL A 163 13.77 -8.77 5.95
C VAL A 163 15.09 -7.98 5.95
N TYR A 164 15.06 -6.69 6.24
CA TYR A 164 16.25 -5.84 6.26
C TYR A 164 17.21 -6.25 7.38
N ILE A 165 16.67 -6.55 8.56
CA ILE A 165 17.45 -7.01 9.71
C ILE A 165 18.16 -8.33 9.39
N ASP A 166 17.46 -9.31 8.81
CA ASP A 166 18.07 -10.61 8.51
C ASP A 166 19.04 -10.54 7.32
N LEU A 167 18.82 -9.62 6.37
CA LEU A 167 19.79 -9.35 5.30
C LEU A 167 21.08 -8.73 5.86
N GLN A 168 20.96 -7.72 6.73
CA GLN A 168 22.11 -7.09 7.37
C GLN A 168 22.93 -8.08 8.21
N ASN A 169 22.24 -9.02 8.89
CA ASN A 169 22.87 -10.04 9.72
C ASN A 169 23.43 -11.23 8.91
N GLY A 170 23.40 -11.18 7.57
CA GLY A 170 23.93 -12.23 6.70
C GLY A 170 23.13 -13.54 6.74
N ARG A 171 21.87 -13.49 7.19
CA ARG A 171 20.95 -14.65 7.15
C ARG A 171 20.21 -14.78 5.82
N LEU A 172 20.29 -13.75 4.98
CA LEU A 172 19.76 -13.72 3.62
C LEU A 172 20.92 -13.37 2.68
N ASP A 173 20.93 -13.99 1.51
CA ASP A 173 21.85 -13.63 0.44
C ASP A 173 21.32 -12.44 -0.37
N LEU A 174 19.98 -12.39 -0.55
CA LEU A 174 19.29 -11.32 -1.26
C LEU A 174 17.94 -10.99 -0.61
N THR A 175 17.44 -9.80 -0.92
CA THR A 175 16.03 -9.43 -0.78
C THR A 175 15.46 -8.96 -2.12
N PHE A 176 14.16 -9.10 -2.31
CA PHE A 176 13.42 -8.58 -3.46
C PHE A 176 12.23 -7.75 -3.00
N GLY A 177 12.09 -6.53 -3.53
CA GLY A 177 11.12 -5.54 -3.07
C GLY A 177 10.92 -4.39 -4.05
N ASN A 178 10.01 -3.48 -3.74
CA ASN A 178 9.81 -2.25 -4.52
C ASN A 178 11.07 -1.38 -4.43
N SER A 179 11.53 -0.82 -5.56
CA SER A 179 12.85 -0.17 -5.63
C SER A 179 12.97 1.08 -4.77
N ASP A 180 11.94 1.91 -4.76
CA ASP A 180 11.81 3.10 -3.91
C ASP A 180 11.91 2.75 -2.42
N GLN A 181 11.19 1.72 -1.98
CA GLN A 181 11.22 1.33 -0.59
C GLN A 181 12.60 0.77 -0.20
N LEU A 182 13.17 -0.12 -1.03
CA LEU A 182 14.51 -0.65 -0.80
C LEU A 182 15.58 0.44 -0.77
N ALA A 183 15.47 1.45 -1.64
CA ALA A 183 16.37 2.60 -1.61
C ALA A 183 16.20 3.39 -0.30
N LEU A 184 14.99 3.91 -0.08
CA LEU A 184 14.75 4.94 0.94
C LEU A 184 14.67 4.39 2.36
N ALA A 185 14.32 3.13 2.54
CA ALA A 185 14.21 2.50 3.86
C ALA A 185 15.43 1.66 4.25
N PHE A 186 16.27 1.29 3.27
CA PHE A 186 17.40 0.42 3.51
C PHE A 186 18.71 0.99 2.94
N LEU A 187 18.88 1.07 1.61
CA LEU A 187 20.16 1.43 0.99
C LEU A 187 20.65 2.84 1.36
N ASP A 188 19.74 3.81 1.49
CA ASP A 188 20.05 5.19 1.87
C ASP A 188 20.20 5.36 3.40
N LYS A 189 20.05 4.27 4.16
CA LYS A 189 20.18 4.24 5.62
C LYS A 189 21.48 3.58 6.03
N GLU A 190 21.88 3.83 7.26
CA GLU A 190 23.08 3.21 7.86
C GLU A 190 23.02 1.68 7.80
N ILE A 191 21.84 1.09 8.01
CA ILE A 191 21.63 -0.36 7.97
C ILE A 191 21.88 -0.99 6.59
N GLY A 192 21.80 -0.21 5.51
CA GLY A 192 22.03 -0.67 4.14
C GLY A 192 23.44 -0.42 3.61
N GLN A 193 24.36 0.12 4.42
CA GLN A 193 25.75 0.28 3.97
C GLN A 193 26.40 -1.07 3.62
N GLY A 194 27.10 -1.12 2.48
CA GLY A 194 27.69 -2.35 1.96
C GLY A 194 26.69 -3.26 1.21
N PHE A 195 25.49 -2.77 0.94
CA PHE A 195 24.51 -3.39 0.05
C PHE A 195 24.25 -2.51 -1.16
N GLN A 196 23.85 -3.14 -2.26
CA GLN A 196 23.50 -2.46 -3.48
C GLN A 196 22.35 -3.17 -4.17
N PHE A 197 21.68 -2.44 -5.06
CA PHE A 197 20.81 -3.11 -6.01
C PHE A 197 21.62 -3.99 -6.97
N VAL A 198 21.11 -5.19 -7.25
CA VAL A 198 21.71 -6.12 -8.22
C VAL A 198 20.75 -6.41 -9.36
N GLY A 199 21.31 -6.60 -10.56
CA GLY A 199 20.54 -6.83 -11.78
C GLY A 199 19.71 -5.63 -12.26
N LYS A 200 18.85 -5.90 -13.25
CA LYS A 200 17.94 -4.91 -13.84
C LYS A 200 16.66 -4.78 -13.00
N PRO A 201 15.97 -3.62 -13.05
CA PRO A 201 14.60 -3.51 -12.55
C PRO A 201 13.70 -4.57 -13.18
N VAL A 202 12.86 -5.19 -12.35
CA VAL A 202 11.78 -6.08 -12.80
C VAL A 202 10.54 -5.23 -13.02
N THR A 203 10.04 -5.23 -14.25
CA THR A 203 8.84 -4.49 -14.69
C THR A 203 7.78 -5.39 -15.31
N ASP A 204 7.95 -6.72 -15.26
CA ASP A 204 7.00 -7.67 -15.84
C ASP A 204 5.60 -7.45 -15.24
N LYS A 205 4.67 -6.97 -16.07
CA LYS A 205 3.28 -6.66 -15.68
C LYS A 205 2.56 -7.85 -15.04
N ALA A 206 2.90 -9.08 -15.43
CA ALA A 206 2.30 -10.29 -14.84
C ALA A 206 2.57 -10.37 -13.33
N TYR A 207 3.72 -9.85 -12.88
CA TYR A 207 4.13 -9.87 -11.48
C TYR A 207 3.94 -8.52 -10.79
N ILE A 208 4.42 -7.45 -11.43
CA ILE A 208 4.54 -6.11 -10.87
C ILE A 208 3.19 -5.37 -10.90
N GLY A 209 2.32 -5.68 -11.86
CA GLY A 209 1.00 -5.10 -11.95
C GLY A 209 0.99 -3.61 -12.31
N GLU A 210 -0.19 -3.00 -12.24
CA GLU A 210 -0.51 -1.68 -12.84
C GLU A 210 -0.36 -0.51 -11.84
N GLY A 211 0.73 -0.52 -11.08
CA GLY A 211 0.96 0.48 -10.04
C GLY A 211 0.27 0.16 -8.72
N THR A 212 0.29 1.14 -7.83
CA THR A 212 -0.18 1.05 -6.44
C THR A 212 -1.45 1.87 -6.26
N ALA A 213 -2.47 1.27 -5.65
CA ALA A 213 -3.80 1.87 -5.54
C ALA A 213 -4.48 1.57 -4.20
N LEU A 214 -5.52 2.35 -3.89
CA LEU A 214 -6.43 2.04 -2.79
C LEU A 214 -7.24 0.80 -3.17
N ALA A 215 -7.41 -0.13 -2.23
CA ALA A 215 -8.17 -1.35 -2.45
C ALA A 215 -9.48 -1.35 -1.64
N LEU A 216 -10.58 -1.72 -2.28
CA LEU A 216 -11.93 -1.70 -1.73
C LEU A 216 -12.66 -3.00 -2.04
N ARG A 217 -13.81 -3.25 -1.42
CA ARG A 217 -14.66 -4.39 -1.82
C ARG A 217 -15.23 -4.13 -3.22
N GLN A 218 -15.48 -5.20 -3.98
CA GLN A 218 -16.02 -5.11 -5.35
C GLN A 218 -17.32 -4.29 -5.47
N ASN A 219 -18.14 -4.29 -4.42
CA ASN A 219 -19.42 -3.58 -4.40
C ASN A 219 -19.30 -2.10 -3.98
N ASP A 220 -18.14 -1.65 -3.48
CA ASP A 220 -17.95 -0.28 -2.98
C ASP A 220 -17.55 0.70 -4.10
N LYS A 221 -18.15 0.55 -5.28
CA LYS A 221 -17.81 1.32 -6.49
C LYS A 221 -17.97 2.83 -6.32
N ALA A 222 -19.01 3.26 -5.60
CA ALA A 222 -19.24 4.68 -5.34
C ALA A 222 -18.15 5.30 -4.45
N LEU A 223 -17.59 4.53 -3.50
CA LEU A 223 -16.49 5.00 -2.67
C LEU A 223 -15.18 5.02 -3.47
N ALA A 224 -14.92 4.00 -4.27
CA ALA A 224 -13.77 3.97 -5.16
C ALA A 224 -13.77 5.15 -6.14
N GLU A 225 -14.93 5.49 -6.69
CA GLU A 225 -15.07 6.63 -7.61
C GLU A 225 -14.82 7.99 -6.93
N LYS A 226 -15.26 8.16 -5.67
CA LYS A 226 -14.89 9.34 -4.88
C LYS A 226 -13.38 9.47 -4.70
N PHE A 227 -12.70 8.35 -4.42
CA PHE A 227 -11.24 8.35 -4.32
C PHE A 227 -10.57 8.60 -5.68
N ASN A 228 -11.09 8.06 -6.78
CA ASN A 228 -10.57 8.35 -8.13
C ASN A 228 -10.64 9.84 -8.46
N GLN A 229 -11.78 10.47 -8.16
CA GLN A 229 -11.96 11.91 -8.34
C GLN A 229 -10.99 12.70 -7.45
N ALA A 230 -10.85 12.32 -6.18
CA ALA A 230 -9.91 12.94 -5.27
C ALA A 230 -8.45 12.81 -5.75
N ILE A 231 -8.03 11.62 -6.20
CA ILE A 231 -6.70 11.38 -6.79
C ILE A 231 -6.47 12.33 -7.97
N LYS A 232 -7.44 12.44 -8.88
CA LYS A 232 -7.34 13.37 -10.01
C LYS A 232 -7.20 14.81 -9.53
N THR A 233 -8.05 15.27 -8.62
CA THR A 233 -8.02 16.66 -8.14
C THR A 233 -6.71 17.01 -7.44
N ILE A 234 -6.21 16.17 -6.53
CA ILE A 234 -4.97 16.47 -5.80
C ILE A 234 -3.74 16.48 -6.72
N ARG A 235 -3.80 15.74 -7.84
CA ARG A 235 -2.77 15.77 -8.88
C ARG A 235 -2.87 17.04 -9.70
N ASP A 236 -4.07 17.40 -10.16
CA ASP A 236 -4.28 18.58 -11.00
C ASP A 236 -3.97 19.90 -10.27
N ASN A 237 -4.19 19.95 -8.95
CA ASN A 237 -4.01 21.16 -8.14
C ASN A 237 -2.63 21.27 -7.47
N GLY A 238 -1.70 20.34 -7.73
CA GLY A 238 -0.33 20.33 -7.19
C GLY A 238 -0.19 19.88 -5.72
N THR A 239 -1.28 19.50 -5.05
CA THR A 239 -1.22 18.97 -3.68
C THR A 239 -0.41 17.67 -3.62
N TYR A 240 -0.61 16.78 -4.59
CA TYR A 240 0.13 15.53 -4.71
C TYR A 240 1.65 15.79 -4.79
N ASP A 241 2.08 16.67 -5.69
CA ASP A 241 3.50 16.96 -5.91
C ASP A 241 4.14 17.58 -4.66
N LYS A 242 3.41 18.46 -3.97
CA LYS A 242 3.86 19.05 -2.69
C LYS A 242 4.06 17.99 -1.61
N ILE A 243 3.22 16.97 -1.55
CA ILE A 243 3.38 15.85 -0.61
C ILE A 243 4.56 14.99 -1.06
N ALA A 244 4.60 14.56 -2.33
CA ALA A 244 5.66 13.72 -2.88
C ALA A 244 7.06 14.31 -2.71
N ALA A 245 7.22 15.63 -2.91
CA ALA A 245 8.49 16.33 -2.77
C ALA A 245 9.09 16.30 -1.34
N LYS A 246 8.29 15.95 -0.32
CA LYS A 246 8.80 15.74 1.05
C LYS A 246 9.57 14.43 1.20
N TYR A 247 9.26 13.46 0.35
CA TYR A 247 9.72 12.07 0.47
C TYR A 247 10.68 11.67 -0.66
N PHE A 248 10.51 12.27 -1.85
CA PHE A 248 11.18 11.82 -3.07
C PHE A 248 11.78 12.98 -3.85
N SER A 249 12.98 12.75 -4.40
CA SER A 249 13.66 13.67 -5.33
C SER A 249 13.36 13.36 -6.80
N PHE A 250 12.44 12.42 -7.06
CA PHE A 250 12.04 11.93 -8.38
C PHE A 250 10.52 11.83 -8.46
N ASP A 251 9.97 11.68 -9.68
CA ASP A 251 8.54 11.47 -9.86
C ASP A 251 8.14 10.05 -9.43
N ILE A 252 7.59 9.96 -8.22
CA ILE A 252 7.08 8.70 -7.65
C ILE A 252 5.79 8.23 -8.35
N TYR A 253 4.98 9.14 -8.93
CA TYR A 253 3.76 8.74 -9.61
C TYR A 253 4.07 7.76 -10.75
N GLY A 254 5.17 8.06 -11.44
CA GLY A 254 5.79 7.23 -12.46
C GLY A 254 4.97 7.17 -13.76
N GLU A 255 5.65 6.86 -14.85
CA GLU A 255 4.98 6.46 -16.09
C GLU A 255 4.29 5.09 -15.91
N GLU A 256 3.47 4.69 -16.88
CA GLU A 256 2.96 3.32 -16.91
C GLU A 256 4.11 2.35 -17.23
N LEU A 257 4.49 1.49 -16.26
CA LEU A 257 5.38 0.35 -16.50
C LEU A 257 4.60 -0.77 -17.18
#